data_AF-A0A354T402-F1
#
_entry.id   AF-A0A354T402-F1
#
_cell.length_a   1.000
_cell.length_b   1.000
_cell.length_c   1.000
_cell.angle_alpha   90.00
_cell.angle_beta   90.00
_cell.angle_gamma   90.00
#
_symmetry.space_group_name_H-M   'P 1'
#
loop_
_entity.id
_entity.type
_entity.pdbx_description
1 polymer ?
#
loop_
_entity_poly.entity_id
_entity_poly.type
_entity_poly.pdbx_seq_one_letter_code
_entity_poly.pdbx_strand_id
1 'polypeptide(L)' 'MQKWKDNVGIEIVQRLHGTCIINNADKGMIVTTSFFTEPAKDEHKKIATKMELVDFTKFKDWLSRYK' A
#
# COMPACT_ATOMS: atom_id res chain seq x y z
N MET A 1 24.53 7.47 1.06
CA MET A 1 23.13 7.23 1.50
C MET A 1 22.28 7.19 0.24
N GLN A 2 21.88 6.00 -0.21
CA GLN A 2 21.12 5.82 -1.46
C GLN A 2 19.71 6.38 -1.24
N LYS A 3 19.36 7.48 -1.92
CA LYS A 3 17.97 7.97 -1.94
C LYS A 3 17.11 6.88 -2.58
N TRP A 4 16.06 6.48 -1.88
CA TRP A 4 15.08 5.48 -2.31
C TRP A 4 14.45 5.95 -3.63
N LYS A 5 14.89 5.37 -4.74
CA LYS A 5 14.47 5.76 -6.08
C LYS A 5 13.10 5.17 -6.45
N ASP A 6 12.58 4.25 -5.64
CA ASP A 6 11.44 3.38 -5.98
C ASP A 6 10.38 3.35 -4.85
N ASN A 7 9.90 4.52 -4.43
CA ASN A 7 8.69 4.57 -3.61
C ASN A 7 7.49 4.07 -4.44
N VAL A 8 6.54 3.41 -3.79
CA VAL A 8 5.35 2.90 -4.46
C VAL A 8 4.48 4.07 -4.91
N GLY A 9 4.31 4.17 -6.24
CA GLY A 9 3.55 5.21 -6.92
C GLY A 9 2.04 4.95 -6.96
N ILE A 10 1.31 5.95 -7.45
CA ILE A 10 -0.15 5.92 -7.59
C ILE A 10 -0.65 4.77 -8.49
N GLU A 11 0.13 4.39 -9.50
CA GLU A 11 -0.22 3.36 -10.48
C GLU A 11 -0.47 1.98 -9.84
N ILE A 12 0.30 1.62 -8.82
CA ILE A 12 0.15 0.34 -8.11
C ILE A 12 -1.14 0.34 -7.29
N VAL A 13 -1.44 1.45 -6.63
CA VAL A 13 -2.66 1.65 -5.83
C VAL A 13 -3.91 1.56 -6.72
N GLN A 14 -3.89 2.23 -7.88
CA GLN A 14 -4.99 2.21 -8.84
C GLN A 14 -5.19 0.83 -9.47
N ARG A 15 -4.10 0.13 -9.80
CA ARG A 15 -4.18 -1.22 -10.36
C ARG A 15 -4.80 -2.22 -9.40
N LEU A 16 -4.42 -2.20 -8.12
CA LEU A 16 -5.05 -3.05 -7.12
C LEU A 16 -6.52 -2.67 -6.93
N HIS A 17 -6.82 -1.38 -6.84
CA HIS A 17 -8.20 -0.90 -6.71
C HIS A 17 -9.10 -1.40 -7.85
N GLY A 18 -8.65 -1.26 -9.11
CA GLY A 18 -9.36 -1.78 -10.26
C GLY A 18 -9.54 -3.30 -10.21
N THR A 19 -8.52 -4.03 -9.76
CA THR A 19 -8.60 -5.48 -9.56
C THR A 19 -9.64 -5.87 -8.50
N CYS A 20 -9.69 -5.15 -7.38
CA CYS A 20 -10.70 -5.37 -6.34
C CYS A 20 -12.11 -5.10 -6.86
N ILE A 21 -12.32 -4.05 -7.65
CA ILE A 21 -13.62 -3.76 -8.28
C ILE A 21 -14.03 -4.90 -9.21
N ILE A 22 -13.14 -5.30 -10.14
CA ILE A 22 -13.43 -6.32 -11.16
C ILE A 22 -13.82 -7.65 -10.51
N ASN A 23 -13.15 -8.03 -9.43
CA ASN A 23 -13.36 -9.31 -8.75
C ASN A 23 -14.36 -9.24 -7.60
N ASN A 24 -15.05 -8.09 -7.40
CA ASN A 24 -15.94 -7.85 -6.26
C ASN A 24 -15.31 -8.23 -4.91
N ALA A 25 -14.04 -7.88 -4.72
CA ALA A 25 -13.31 -8.19 -3.49
C ALA A 25 -13.77 -7.27 -2.34
N ASP A 26 -13.94 -7.84 -1.15
CA ASP A 26 -14.34 -7.10 0.04
C ASP A 26 -13.22 -6.20 0.59
N LYS A 27 -11.96 -6.66 0.46
CA LYS A 27 -10.75 -5.96 0.94
C LYS A 27 -9.55 -6.25 0.03
N GLY A 28 -8.67 -5.25 -0.12
CA GLY A 28 -7.36 -5.39 -0.75
C GLY A 28 -6.24 -4.87 0.16
N MET A 29 -5.00 -5.35 -0.02
CA MET A 29 -3.85 -4.84 0.73
C MET A 29 -2.59 -4.82 -0.12
N ILE A 30 -1.81 -3.74 0.00
CA ILE A 30 -0.44 -3.67 -0.54
C ILE A 30 0.53 -3.66 0.63
N VAL A 31 1.41 -4.66 0.68
CA VAL A 31 2.52 -4.73 1.63
C VAL A 31 3.82 -4.55 0.86
N THR A 32 4.68 -3.65 1.33
CA THR A 32 5.98 -3.37 0.70
C THR A 32 7.06 -3.12 1.74
N THR A 33 8.31 -3.45 1.40
CA THR A 33 9.50 -3.06 2.15
C THR A 33 10.01 -1.66 1.79
N SER A 34 9.32 -0.97 0.87
CA SER A 34 9.55 0.44 0.52
C SER A 34 8.53 1.36 1.22
N PHE A 35 8.44 2.62 0.78
CA PHE A 35 7.43 3.58 1.24
C PHE A 35 6.49 3.99 0.10
N PHE A 36 5.29 4.44 0.45
CA PHE A 36 4.35 5.00 -0.53
C PHE A 36 4.62 6.48 -0.76
N THR A 37 4.54 6.91 -2.02
CA THR A 37 4.56 8.34 -2.36
C THR A 37 3.33 9.06 -1.81
N GLU A 38 3.41 10.37 -1.58
CA GLU A 38 2.26 11.14 -1.09
C GLU A 38 1.03 11.06 -2.02
N PRO A 39 1.19 11.15 -3.36
CA PRO A 39 0.08 10.91 -4.28
C PRO A 39 -0.55 9.51 -4.14
N ALA A 40 0.24 8.47 -3.86
CA ALA A 40 -0.27 7.13 -3.63
C ALA A 40 -1.11 7.04 -2.35
N LYS A 41 -0.69 7.74 -1.28
CA LYS A 41 -1.47 7.85 -0.04
C LYS A 41 -2.75 8.65 -0.27
N ASP A 42 -2.70 9.73 -1.03
CA ASP A 42 -3.87 10.56 -1.34
C ASP A 42 -4.90 9.80 -2.17
N GLU A 43 -4.45 8.98 -3.13
CA GLU A 43 -5.33 8.09 -3.87
C GLU A 43 -5.97 7.04 -2.95
N HIS A 44 -5.19 6.44 -2.05
CA HIS A 44 -5.71 5.49 -1.07
C HIS A 44 -6.79 6.11 -0.16
N LYS A 45 -6.66 7.38 0.26
CA LYS A 45 -7.67 8.05 1.10
C LYS A 45 -9.07 8.01 0.48
N LYS A 46 -9.19 8.04 -0.85
CA LYS A 46 -10.48 7.96 -1.57
C LYS A 46 -11.17 6.60 -1.42
N ILE A 47 -10.41 5.57 -1.07
CA ILE A 47 -10.83 4.15 -1.06
C ILE A 47 -10.44 3.43 0.23
N ALA A 48 -10.17 4.19 1.29
CA ALA A 48 -9.58 3.68 2.53
C ALA A 48 -10.43 2.64 3.26
N THR A 49 -11.74 2.60 3.00
CA THR A 49 -12.63 1.59 3.58
C THR A 49 -12.47 0.21 2.97
N LYS A 50 -11.89 0.09 1.77
CA LYS A 50 -11.79 -1.19 1.03
C LYS A 50 -10.36 -1.66 0.80
N MET A 51 -9.36 -0.86 1.16
CA MET A 51 -7.97 -1.19 0.89
C MET A 51 -7.05 -0.71 2.00
N GLU A 52 -5.96 -1.45 2.25
CA GLU A 52 -4.94 -1.10 3.23
C GLU A 52 -3.56 -0.96 2.59
N LEU A 53 -2.81 0.07 2.99
CA LEU A 53 -1.41 0.24 2.62
C LEU A 53 -0.51 -0.04 3.82
N VAL A 54 0.49 -0.91 3.64
CA VAL A 54 1.44 -1.32 4.66
C VAL A 54 2.85 -1.11 4.12
N ASP A 55 3.52 -0.09 4.65
CA ASP A 55 4.91 0.21 4.30
C ASP A 55 5.90 -0.48 5.25
N PHE A 56 7.19 -0.22 5.02
CA PHE A 56 8.27 -0.75 5.83
C PHE A 56 8.06 -0.60 7.35
N THR A 57 7.58 0.55 7.81
CA THR A 57 7.43 0.83 9.24
C THR A 57 6.40 -0.11 9.85
N LYS A 58 5.21 -0.15 9.25
CA LYS A 58 4.11 -0.96 9.76
C LYS A 58 4.39 -2.46 9.59
N PHE A 59 5.06 -2.85 8.50
CA PHE A 59 5.48 -4.24 8.29
C PHE A 59 6.49 -4.69 9.36
N LYS A 60 7.47 -3.85 9.69
CA LYS A 60 8.44 -4.11 10.76
C LYS A 60 7.73 -4.24 12.12
N ASP A 61 6.74 -3.41 12.40
CA ASP A 61 5.94 -3.47 13.63
C ASP A 61 5.07 -4.72 13.73
N TRP A 62 4.71 -5.34 12.61
CA TRP A 62 4.05 -6.65 12.62
C TRP A 62 5.04 -7.76 12.95
N LEU A 63 6.21 -7.75 12.29
CA LEU A 63 7.24 -8.75 12.50
C LEU A 63 7.80 -8.74 13.93
N SER A 64 7.87 -7.58 14.57
CA SER A 64 8.35 -7.47 15.96
C SER A 64 7.48 -8.22 16.97
N ARG A 65 6.22 -8.54 16.61
CA ARG A 65 5.27 -9.28 17.46
C ARG A 65 5.44 -10.80 17.44
N TYR A 66 6.22 -11.31 16.50
CA TYR A 66 6.50 -12.74 16.34
C TYR A 66 7.90 -13.13 16.85
N LYS A 67 8.56 -12.23 17.59
CA LYS A 67 9.84 -12.48 18.26
C LYS A 67 9.67 -13.16 19.61
#